data_AF-A0A849E3I4-F1
#
_entry.id   AF-A0A849E3I4-F1
#
_cell.length_a   1.000
_cell.length_b   1.000
_cell.length_c   1.000
_cell.angle_alpha   90.00
_cell.angle_beta   90.00
_cell.angle_gamma   90.00
#
_symmetry.space_group_name_H-M   'P 1'
#
loop_
_entity.id
_entity.type
_entity.pdbx_description
1 polymer ?
#
loop_
_entity_poly.entity_id
_entity_poly.type
_entity_poly.pdbx_seq_one_letter_code
_entity_poly.pdbx_strand_id
1 'polypeptide(L)'
;MSNPVHKTERLHSLDSLRAIMMMLGIVLHASIAYIGGDPSFGWPMRDPNTESGFLLWLLLFIHNFRMPIFMFVAGFFAALLFYERSPGRMLK
;
A
#
# COMPACT_ATOMS: atom_id res chain seq x y z
N MET A 1 1.32 -41.52 -11.39
CA MET A 1 0.12 -40.67 -11.55
C MET A 1 0.46 -39.27 -11.07
N SER A 2 0.70 -38.33 -11.98
CA SER A 2 0.95 -36.93 -11.65
C SER A 2 -0.35 -36.29 -11.18
N ASN A 3 -0.42 -35.88 -9.91
CA ASN A 3 -1.54 -35.08 -9.41
C ASN A 3 -1.71 -33.83 -10.30
N PRO A 4 -2.93 -33.51 -10.76
CA PRO A 4 -3.14 -32.27 -11.49
C PRO A 4 -2.78 -31.11 -10.56
N VAL A 5 -1.85 -30.26 -11.01
CA VAL A 5 -1.52 -29.00 -10.34
C VAL A 5 -2.80 -28.17 -10.34
N HIS A 6 -3.48 -28.10 -9.19
CA HIS A 6 -4.64 -27.24 -9.03
C HIS A 6 -4.13 -25.81 -9.17
N LYS A 7 -4.44 -25.15 -10.28
CA LYS A 7 -4.02 -23.77 -10.52
C LYS A 7 -4.72 -22.90 -9.50
N THR A 8 -3.97 -22.36 -8.55
CA THR A 8 -4.52 -21.41 -7.58
C THR A 8 -5.14 -20.24 -8.34
N GLU A 9 -6.43 -20.03 -8.13
CA GLU A 9 -7.16 -18.97 -8.81
C GLU A 9 -6.62 -17.62 -8.33
N ARG A 10 -6.42 -16.68 -9.27
CA ARG A 10 -5.92 -15.35 -8.94
C ARG A 10 -6.98 -14.59 -8.15
N LEU A 11 -6.63 -14.12 -6.96
CA LEU A 11 -7.54 -13.39 -6.10
C LEU A 11 -7.65 -11.93 -6.54
N HIS A 12 -8.48 -11.69 -7.57
CA HIS A 12 -8.69 -10.38 -8.19
C HIS A 12 -9.11 -9.28 -7.21
N SER A 13 -9.85 -9.62 -6.15
CA SER A 13 -10.27 -8.67 -5.11
C SER A 13 -9.07 -8.10 -4.34
N LEU A 14 -8.06 -8.93 -4.04
CA LEU A 14 -6.86 -8.49 -3.31
C LEU A 14 -5.90 -7.70 -4.20
N ASP A 15 -5.81 -8.08 -5.48
CA ASP A 15 -5.10 -7.29 -6.49
C ASP A 15 -5.75 -5.90 -6.65
N SER A 16 -7.08 -5.84 -6.67
CA SER A 16 -7.85 -4.58 -6.73
C SER A 16 -7.65 -3.73 -5.48
N LEU A 17 -7.69 -4.34 -4.29
CA LEU A 17 -7.40 -3.66 -3.02
C LEU A 17 -6.01 -3.01 -3.06
N ARG A 18 -5.00 -3.76 -3.49
CA ARG A 18 -3.64 -3.24 -3.65
C ARG A 18 -3.60 -2.04 -4.61
N ALA A 19 -4.28 -2.14 -5.76
CA ALA A 19 -4.34 -1.07 -6.74
C ALA A 19 -4.98 0.21 -6.17
N ILE A 20 -6.10 0.08 -5.45
CA ILE A 20 -6.77 1.21 -4.79
C ILE A 20 -5.84 1.85 -3.75
N MET A 21 -5.16 1.04 -2.93
CA MET A 21 -4.19 1.56 -1.95
C MET A 21 -2.99 2.26 -2.61
N MET A 22 -2.60 1.87 -3.82
CA MET A 22 -1.57 2.59 -4.60
C MET A 22 -2.09 3.92 -5.13
N MET A 23 -3.32 3.97 -5.63
CA MET A 23 -3.96 5.20 -6.09
C MET A 23 -4.13 6.23 -4.97
N LEU A 24 -4.47 5.80 -3.75
CA LEU A 24 -4.52 6.68 -2.58
C LEU A 24 -3.16 7.34 -2.26
N GLY A 25 -2.04 6.72 -2.66
CA GLY A 25 -0.72 7.32 -2.53
C GLY A 25 -0.57 8.60 -3.38
N ILE A 26 -1.19 8.65 -4.56
CA ILE A 26 -1.17 9.84 -5.42
C ILE A 26 -1.91 10.99 -4.74
N VAL A 27 -3.08 10.72 -4.14
CA VAL A 27 -3.86 11.70 -3.38
C VAL A 27 -3.04 12.25 -2.20
N LEU A 28 -2.32 11.37 -1.50
CA LEU A 28 -1.45 11.76 -0.39
C LEU A 28 -0.31 12.67 -0.86
N HIS A 29 0.42 12.27 -1.91
CA HIS A 29 1.54 13.05 -2.45
C HIS A 29 1.09 14.41 -3.00
N ALA A 30 -0.09 14.49 -3.60
CA ALA A 30 -0.68 15.76 -4.05
C ALA A 30 -1.04 16.65 -2.85
N SER A 31 -1.63 16.08 -1.80
CA SER A 31 -2.04 16.82 -0.60
C SER A 31 -0.84 17.42 0.16
N ILE A 32 0.30 16.74 0.22
CA ILE A 32 1.51 17.19 0.95
C ILE A 32 1.97 18.59 0.55
N ALA A 33 1.78 18.99 -0.71
CA ALA A 33 2.18 20.31 -1.19
C ALA A 33 1.35 21.46 -0.58
N TYR A 34 0.15 21.17 -0.07
CA TYR A 34 -0.88 22.15 0.35
C TYR A 34 -1.29 22.04 1.83
N ILE A 35 -0.60 21.25 2.66
CA ILE A 35 -0.92 21.15 4.09
C ILE A 35 -0.37 22.32 4.92
N GLY A 36 0.43 23.21 4.32
CA GLY A 36 1.11 24.32 5.01
C GLY A 36 2.25 23.86 5.92
N GLY A 37 2.91 24.83 6.56
CA GLY A 37 3.99 24.59 7.52
C GLY A 37 5.40 24.50 6.93
N ASP A 38 6.38 24.32 7.81
CA ASP A 38 7.80 24.35 7.43
C ASP A 38 8.18 23.23 6.45
N PRO A 39 9.06 23.52 5.48
CA PRO A 39 9.61 22.50 4.58
C PRO A 39 10.24 21.35 5.38
N SER A 40 9.65 20.16 5.30
CA SER A 40 10.24 18.96 5.89
C SER A 40 11.29 18.36 4.95
N PHE A 41 12.27 17.63 5.51
CA PHE A 41 13.40 17.05 4.76
C PHE A 41 12.98 16.17 3.56
N GLY A 42 11.77 15.59 3.61
CA GLY A 42 11.21 14.77 2.52
C GLY A 42 10.40 15.54 1.48
N TRP A 43 10.02 16.80 1.73
CA TRP A 43 9.23 17.62 0.79
C TRP A 43 9.57 19.11 0.96
N PRO A 44 10.59 19.61 0.23
CA PRO A 44 11.06 20.99 0.36
C PRO A 44 10.13 22.02 -0.31
N MET A 45 9.27 21.58 -1.24
CA MET A 45 8.31 22.44 -1.93
C MET A 45 6.93 22.32 -1.25
N ARG A 46 6.58 23.33 -0.46
CA ARG A 46 5.28 23.54 0.16
C ARG A 46 4.83 24.97 -0.05
N ASP A 47 3.54 25.18 -0.28
CA ASP A 47 2.98 26.52 -0.33
C ASP A 47 2.83 27.07 1.11
N PRO A 48 3.55 28.15 1.49
CA PRO A 48 3.45 28.74 2.82
C PRO A 48 2.09 29.38 3.11
N ASN A 49 1.33 29.74 2.07
CA ASN A 49 0.06 30.47 2.21
C ASN A 49 -1.15 29.55 2.30
N THR A 50 -0.96 28.25 2.08
CA THR A 50 -2.05 27.27 2.08
C THR A 50 -1.90 26.36 3.29
N GLU A 51 -2.66 26.63 4.35
CA GLU A 51 -2.78 25.77 5.53
C GLU A 51 -4.19 25.16 5.59
N SER A 52 -4.29 23.86 5.33
CA SER A 52 -5.55 23.15 5.39
C SER A 52 -5.48 22.00 6.39
N GLY A 53 -6.10 22.21 7.57
CA GLY A 53 -6.25 21.16 8.57
C GLY A 53 -7.00 19.93 8.06
N PHE A 54 -7.90 20.11 7.09
CA PHE A 54 -8.58 19.00 6.41
C PHE A 54 -7.60 18.14 5.59
N LEU A 55 -6.71 18.75 4.82
CA LEU A 55 -5.70 18.01 4.04
C LEU A 55 -4.69 17.30 4.95
N LEU A 56 -4.33 17.90 6.07
CA LEU A 56 -3.49 17.26 7.08
C LEU A 56 -4.20 16.03 7.69
N TRP A 57 -5.46 16.17 8.09
CA TRP A 57 -6.25 15.04 8.60
C TRP A 57 -6.39 13.92 7.56
N LEU A 58 -6.71 14.28 6.31
CA LEU A 58 -6.85 13.34 5.19
C LEU A 58 -5.54 12.58 4.93
N LEU A 59 -4.41 13.29 4.95
CA LEU A 59 -3.07 12.70 4.80
C LEU A 59 -2.79 11.66 5.89
N LEU A 60 -3.01 12.03 7.16
CA LEU A 60 -2.75 11.14 8.30
C LEU A 60 -3.67 9.92 8.25
N PHE A 61 -4.95 10.13 7.93
CA PHE A 61 -5.93 9.05 7.80
C PHE A 61 -5.53 8.06 6.69
N ILE A 62 -5.24 8.55 5.48
CA ILE A 62 -4.83 7.70 4.36
C ILE A 62 -3.52 6.98 4.68
N HIS A 63 -2.53 7.68 5.23
CA HIS A 63 -1.24 7.08 5.56
C HIS A 63 -1.37 5.93 6.56
N ASN A 64 -2.10 6.18 7.66
CA ASN A 64 -2.28 5.22 8.74
C ASN A 64 -3.12 4.01 8.32
N PHE A 65 -3.99 4.15 7.31
CA PHE A 65 -4.78 3.03 6.78
C PHE A 65 -4.03 2.26 5.68
N ARG A 66 -3.35 2.97 4.78
CA ARG A 66 -2.65 2.41 3.61
C ARG A 66 -1.51 1.48 4.02
N MET A 67 -0.67 1.89 4.96
CA MET A 67 0.54 1.12 5.33
C MET A 67 0.21 -0.24 5.97
N PRO A 68 -0.71 -0.35 6.95
CA PRO A 68 -1.11 -1.65 7.50
C PRO A 68 -1.78 -2.56 6.48
N ILE A 69 -2.60 -2.03 5.57
CA ILE A 69 -3.24 -2.86 4.53
C ILE A 69 -2.20 -3.48 3.60
N PHE A 70 -1.17 -2.73 3.20
CA PHE A 70 -0.09 -3.32 2.42
C PHE A 70 0.60 -4.45 3.15
N MET A 71 0.85 -4.28 4.46
CA MET A 71 1.48 -5.33 5.26
C MET A 71 0.59 -6.57 5.38
N PHE A 72 -0.71 -6.38 5.58
CA PHE A 72 -1.68 -7.46 5.64
C PHE A 72 -1.78 -8.22 4.31
N VAL A 73 -1.90 -7.51 3.18
CA VAL A 73 -1.97 -8.11 1.84
C VAL A 73 -0.68 -8.84 1.49
N ALA A 74 0.48 -8.27 1.85
CA ALA A 74 1.78 -8.92 1.66
C ALA A 74 1.89 -10.22 2.47
N GLY A 75 1.49 -10.20 3.75
CA GLY A 75 1.48 -11.37 4.60
C GLY A 75 0.53 -12.46 4.10
N PHE A 76 -0.66 -12.07 3.63
CA PHE A 76 -1.63 -12.99 3.04
C PHE A 76 -1.06 -13.70 1.80
N PHE A 77 -0.46 -12.96 0.86
CA PHE A 77 0.15 -13.57 -0.32
C PHE A 77 1.40 -14.40 0.00
N ALA A 78 2.18 -13.99 1.00
CA ALA A 78 3.31 -14.77 1.48
C ALA A 78 2.86 -16.13 2.05
N ALA A 79 1.78 -16.15 2.83
CA ALA A 79 1.20 -17.38 3.34
C ALA A 79 0.65 -18.27 2.21
N LEU A 80 -0.08 -17.69 1.25
CA LEU A 80 -0.57 -18.42 0.08
C LEU A 80 0.57 -19.08 -0.70
N LEU A 81 1.65 -18.33 -0.94
CA LEU A 81 2.84 -18.83 -1.61
C LEU A 81 3.55 -19.93 -0.81
N PHE A 82 3.59 -19.80 0.52
CA PHE A 82 4.17 -20.80 1.42
C PHE A 82 3.47 -22.15 1.32
N TYR A 83 2.13 -22.15 1.32
CA TYR A 83 1.34 -23.37 1.16
C TYR A 83 1.44 -23.95 -0.26
N GLU A 84 1.58 -23.12 -1.29
CA GLU A 84 1.75 -23.61 -2.67
C GLU A 84 3.13 -24.22 -2.94
N ARG A 85 4.22 -23.55 -2.55
CA ARG A 85 5.58 -23.88 -3.02
C ARG A 85 6.42 -24.70 -2.04
N SER A 86 5.99 -24.84 -0.78
CA SER A 86 6.74 -25.48 0.32
C SER A 86 8.04 -24.75 0.67
N PRO A 87 8.44 -24.66 1.95
CA PRO A 87 9.59 -23.86 2.40
C PRO A 87 10.92 -24.16 1.68
N GLY A 88 11.16 -25.42 1.30
CA GLY A 88 12.39 -25.81 0.60
C GLY A 88 12.55 -25.23 -0.81
N ARG A 89 11.47 -24.74 -1.42
CA ARG A 89 11.46 -24.11 -2.76
C ARG A 89 11.41 -22.58 -2.68
N MET A 90 11.20 -22.01 -1.49
CA MET A 90 11.22 -20.57 -1.25
C MET A 90 12.60 -20.06 -0.84
N LEU A 91 13.38 -20.90 -0.14
CA LEU A 91 14.72 -20.56 0.36
C LEU A 91 15.85 -20.99 -0.59
N LYS A 92 15.51 -21.70 -1.67
CA LYS A 92 16.44 -22.12 -2.73
C LYS A 92 16.29 -21.21 -3.93
#